data_AF-A0A7U6QIC6-F1
#
_entry.id   AF-A0A7U6QIC6-F1
#
_cell.length_a   1.000
_cell.length_b   1.000
_cell.length_c   1.000
_cell.angle_alpha   90.00
_cell.angle_beta   90.00
_cell.angle_gamma   90.00
#
_symmetry.space_group_name_H-M   'P 1'
#
loop_
_entity.id
_entity.type
_entity.pdbx_description
1 polymer ?
#
loop_
_entity_poly.entity_id
_entity_poly.type
_entity_poly.pdbx_seq_one_letter_code
_entity_poly.pdbx_strand_id
1 'polypeptide(L)'
;MLTLDKHNIINQLEQGFLIQNHQFHPRYFILQVDDPEFGCEGRPEGETIYGQITLLSLKGTFVLQVEEPFLWKSGIDDRMWIGRLDGTEGIIMKREIRDAYAIMEPKDYEYMNQIYEEMSHR
;
A
#
# COMPACT_ATOMS: atom_id res chain seq x y z
N MET A 1 -5.87 19.76 -9.77
CA MET A 1 -4.82 19.06 -9.01
C MET A 1 -5.25 19.08 -7.56
N LEU A 2 -5.77 17.98 -7.03
CA LEU A 2 -6.15 17.88 -5.61
C LEU A 2 -4.85 17.72 -4.82
N THR A 3 -4.51 18.70 -3.99
CA THR A 3 -3.33 18.64 -3.12
C THR A 3 -3.59 17.61 -2.02
N LEU A 4 -2.67 16.66 -1.88
CA LEU A 4 -2.73 15.67 -0.83
C LEU A 4 -2.55 16.36 0.54
N ASP A 5 -3.57 16.33 1.40
CA ASP A 5 -3.49 16.93 2.73
C ASP A 5 -2.74 15.99 3.68
N LYS A 6 -1.43 16.21 3.78
CA LYS A 6 -0.55 15.43 4.65
C LYS A 6 -0.99 15.48 6.12
N HIS A 7 -1.54 16.60 6.60
CA HIS A 7 -1.95 16.71 8.00
C HIS A 7 -3.16 15.80 8.29
N ASN A 8 -4.13 15.77 7.39
CA ASN A 8 -5.27 14.85 7.48
C ASN A 8 -4.83 13.37 7.45
N ILE A 9 -3.87 13.02 6.57
CA ILE A 9 -3.35 11.65 6.46
C ILE A 9 -2.65 11.23 7.75
N ILE A 10 -1.81 12.09 8.33
CA ILE A 10 -1.14 11.79 9.60
C ILE A 10 -2.17 11.63 10.72
N ASN A 11 -3.16 12.50 10.82
CA ASN A 11 -4.22 12.36 11.82
C ASN A 11 -4.97 11.03 11.68
N GLN A 12 -5.24 10.58 10.46
CA GLN A 12 -5.86 9.27 10.20
C GLN A 12 -4.92 8.10 10.55
N LEU A 13 -3.61 8.22 10.31
CA LEU A 13 -2.60 7.26 10.77
C LEU A 13 -2.58 7.12 12.29
N GLU A 14 -2.75 8.22 13.02
CA GLU A 14 -2.73 8.22 14.49
C GLU A 14 -4.03 7.69 15.10
N GLN A 15 -5.18 8.12 14.57
CA GLN A 15 -6.49 7.92 15.19
C GLN A 15 -7.25 6.72 14.61
N GLY A 16 -6.90 6.30 13.40
CA GLY A 16 -7.76 5.45 12.59
C GLY A 16 -9.06 6.14 12.17
N PHE A 17 -9.94 5.38 11.52
CA PHE A 17 -11.23 5.88 11.08
C PHE A 17 -12.24 4.75 10.87
N LEU A 18 -13.53 5.09 10.85
CA LEU A 18 -14.61 4.15 10.63
C LEU A 18 -14.83 3.90 9.13
N ILE A 19 -15.06 2.63 8.79
CA ILE A 19 -15.47 2.17 7.47
C ILE A 19 -16.72 1.32 7.67
N GLN A 20 -17.88 1.79 7.19
CA GLN A 20 -19.15 1.06 7.35
C GLN A 20 -19.41 0.58 8.80
N ASN A 21 -19.06 1.41 9.79
CA ASN A 21 -19.11 1.13 11.24
C ASN A 21 -18.05 0.15 11.79
N HIS A 22 -17.13 -0.32 10.95
CA HIS A 22 -15.98 -1.11 11.36
C HIS A 22 -14.79 -0.19 11.61
N GLN A 23 -14.03 -0.45 12.67
CA GLN A 23 -12.87 0.36 13.04
C GLN A 23 -11.67 -0.07 12.20
N PHE A 24 -11.11 0.89 11.46
CA PHE A 24 -9.87 0.68 10.75
C PHE A 24 -8.70 1.38 11.44
N HIS A 25 -7.60 0.64 11.60
CA HIS A 25 -6.33 1.11 12.12
C HIS A 25 -5.28 1.09 10.99
N PRO A 26 -5.10 2.20 10.28
CA PRO A 26 -4.09 2.31 9.24
C PRO A 26 -2.68 2.23 9.83
N ARG A 27 -1.80 1.53 9.10
CA ARG A 27 -0.35 1.51 9.32
C ARG A 27 0.36 2.36 8.29
N TYR A 28 -0.10 2.29 7.03
CA TYR A 28 0.50 2.98 5.90
C TYR A 28 -0.52 3.64 4.99
N PHE A 29 -0.10 4.73 4.37
CA PHE A 29 -0.77 5.33 3.23
C PHE A 29 0.14 5.20 2.00
N ILE A 30 -0.41 4.76 0.87
CA ILE A 30 0.32 4.64 -0.39
C ILE A 30 0.35 6.00 -1.07
N LEU A 31 1.54 6.59 -1.13
CA LEU A 31 1.75 7.86 -1.80
C LEU A 31 1.81 7.68 -3.31
N GLN A 32 2.51 6.63 -3.76
CA GLN A 32 2.79 6.38 -5.17
C GLN A 32 3.10 4.90 -5.40
N VAL A 33 2.64 4.37 -6.52
CA VAL A 33 3.01 3.08 -7.10
C VAL A 33 3.61 3.37 -8.47
N ASP A 34 4.88 3.02 -8.64
CA ASP A 34 5.61 3.17 -9.89
C ASP A 34 5.71 1.82 -10.60
N ASP A 35 5.34 1.82 -11.87
CA ASP A 35 5.59 0.70 -12.76
C ASP A 35 7.10 0.44 -12.90
N PRO A 36 7.51 -0.80 -13.20
CA PRO A 36 8.90 -1.10 -13.50
C PRO A 36 9.39 -0.26 -14.69
N GLU A 37 10.46 0.52 -14.50
CA GLU A 37 11.09 1.26 -15.59
C GLU A 37 12.07 0.37 -16.35
N PHE A 38 11.85 0.22 -17.65
CA PHE A 38 12.79 -0.45 -18.54
C PHE A 38 13.46 0.60 -19.42
N GLY A 39 14.78 0.72 -19.33
CA GLY A 39 15.56 1.62 -20.18
C GLY A 39 15.53 1.23 -21.66
N CYS A 40 16.44 1.80 -22.46
CA CYS A 40 16.50 1.54 -23.91
C CYS A 40 16.67 0.05 -24.28
N GLU A 41 17.19 -0.77 -23.36
CA GLU A 41 17.41 -2.20 -23.55
C GLU A 41 16.11 -3.04 -23.43
N GLY A 42 15.01 -2.42 -23.00
CA GLY A 42 13.72 -3.08 -22.85
C GLY A 42 13.64 -3.98 -21.62
N ARG A 43 12.59 -4.80 -21.56
CA ARG A 43 12.30 -5.67 -20.42
C ARG A 43 13.35 -6.79 -20.33
N PRO A 44 14.03 -6.98 -19.18
CA PRO A 44 15.02 -8.03 -19.02
C PRO A 44 14.36 -9.42 -19.12
N GLU A 45 14.99 -10.32 -19.87
CA GLU A 45 14.54 -11.72 -20.00
C GLU A 45 15.08 -12.58 -18.87
N GLY A 46 14.20 -13.35 -18.21
CA GLY A 46 14.60 -14.33 -17.18
C GLY A 46 14.87 -13.76 -15.79
N GLU A 47 14.76 -12.44 -15.61
CA GLU A 47 14.89 -11.79 -14.30
C GLU A 47 13.53 -11.49 -13.66
N THR A 48 13.49 -11.48 -12.33
CA THR A 48 12.32 -11.00 -11.59
C THR A 48 12.24 -9.49 -11.73
N ILE A 49 11.07 -9.00 -12.11
CA ILE A 49 10.81 -7.59 -12.32
C ILE A 49 10.12 -7.03 -11.09
N TYR A 50 10.61 -5.89 -10.63
CA TYR A 50 10.10 -5.19 -9.46
C TYR A 50 9.53 -3.83 -9.87
N GLY A 51 8.36 -3.51 -9.36
CA GLY A 51 7.87 -2.13 -9.28
C GLY A 51 8.15 -1.56 -7.89
N GLN A 52 7.82 -0.28 -7.71
CA GLN A 52 8.13 0.45 -6.49
C GLN A 52 6.87 0.99 -5.83
N ILE A 53 6.77 0.86 -4.51
CA ILE A 53 5.69 1.47 -3.72
C ILE A 53 6.30 2.47 -2.73
N THR A 54 5.89 3.73 -2.81
CA THR A 54 6.21 4.75 -1.81
C THR A 54 5.11 4.83 -0.76
N LEU A 55 5.46 4.59 0.49
CA LEU A 55 4.55 4.50 1.62
C LEU A 55 4.83 5.58 2.67
N LEU A 56 3.78 6.08 3.32
CA LEU A 56 3.87 6.98 4.48
C LEU A 56 3.37 6.27 5.74
N SER A 57 4.16 6.32 6.81
CA SER A 57 3.80 5.89 8.17
C SER A 57 4.00 7.02 9.19
N LEU A 58 3.64 6.76 10.44
CA LEU A 58 4.01 7.61 11.58
C LEU A 58 5.52 7.72 11.79
N LYS A 59 6.32 6.76 11.29
CA LYS A 59 7.79 6.80 11.35
C LYS A 59 8.42 7.57 10.19
N GLY A 60 7.62 7.98 9.20
CA GLY A 60 8.08 8.66 8.00
C GLY A 60 7.76 7.90 6.71
N THR A 61 8.37 8.36 5.63
CA THR A 61 8.21 7.80 4.28
C THR A 61 9.25 6.72 4.00
N PHE A 62 8.85 5.65 3.34
CA PHE A 62 9.73 4.56 2.93
C PHE A 62 9.31 3.99 1.57
N VAL A 63 10.23 3.28 0.94
CA VAL A 63 10.08 2.76 -0.43
C VAL A 63 10.24 1.24 -0.37
N LEU A 64 9.28 0.52 -0.94
CA LEU A 64 9.32 -0.94 -1.07
C LEU A 64 9.52 -1.34 -2.53
N GLN A 65 10.32 -2.37 -2.75
CA GLN A 65 10.40 -3.06 -4.04
C GLN A 65 9.45 -4.26 -3.99
N VAL A 66 8.57 -4.38 -4.96
CA VAL A 66 7.51 -5.39 -4.99
C VAL A 66 7.49 -6.05 -6.35
N GLU A 67 7.39 -7.37 -6.38
CA GLU A 67 7.33 -8.11 -7.64
C GLU A 67 6.15 -7.62 -8.49
N GLU A 68 6.45 -7.34 -9.76
CA GLU A 68 5.47 -6.83 -10.72
C GLU A 68 4.20 -7.71 -10.75
N PRO A 69 4.28 -9.06 -10.89
CA PRO A 69 3.08 -9.91 -10.88
C PRO A 69 2.19 -9.75 -9.64
N PHE A 70 2.77 -9.41 -8.49
CA PHE A 70 1.99 -9.14 -7.27
C PHE A 70 1.31 -7.78 -7.34
N LEU A 71 1.98 -6.73 -7.82
CA LEU A 71 1.37 -5.41 -8.03
C LEU A 71 0.11 -5.52 -8.91
N TRP A 72 0.21 -6.19 -10.06
CA TRP A 72 -0.93 -6.37 -10.98
C TRP A 72 -2.09 -7.17 -10.37
N LYS A 73 -1.80 -8.17 -9.54
CA LYS A 73 -2.83 -9.03 -8.94
C LYS A 73 -3.47 -8.44 -7.70
N SER A 74 -2.72 -7.67 -6.92
CA SER A 74 -3.16 -7.09 -5.65
C SER A 74 -4.14 -5.92 -5.85
N GLY A 75 -4.05 -5.24 -7.00
CA GLY A 75 -4.84 -4.02 -7.26
C GLY A 75 -4.41 -2.83 -6.41
N ILE A 76 -3.22 -2.90 -5.81
CA ILE A 76 -2.58 -1.80 -5.09
C ILE A 76 -2.31 -0.65 -6.07
N ASP A 77 -2.64 0.56 -5.65
CA ASP A 77 -2.53 1.78 -6.44
C ASP A 77 -2.28 2.97 -5.48
N ASP A 78 -2.07 4.13 -6.06
CA ASP A 78 -1.93 5.39 -5.35
C ASP A 78 -3.12 5.65 -4.43
N ARG A 79 -2.84 6.33 -3.32
CA ARG A 79 -3.84 6.83 -2.35
C ARG A 79 -4.64 5.75 -1.61
N MET A 80 -4.08 4.56 -1.48
CA MET A 80 -4.68 3.47 -0.71
C MET A 80 -4.14 3.40 0.72
N TRP A 81 -4.84 2.66 1.58
CA TRP A 81 -4.46 2.45 2.97
C TRP A 81 -4.12 0.98 3.24
N ILE A 82 -3.10 0.74 4.05
CA ILE A 82 -2.73 -0.59 4.55
C ILE A 82 -2.91 -0.57 6.07
N GLY A 83 -3.63 -1.54 6.65
CA GLY A 83 -3.92 -1.49 8.09
C GLY A 83 -4.61 -2.74 8.65
N ARG A 84 -5.44 -2.53 9.67
CA ARG A 84 -6.27 -3.59 10.29
C ARG A 84 -7.73 -3.14 10.38
N LEU A 85 -8.66 -4.00 9.96
CA LEU A 85 -10.10 -3.80 10.11
C LEU A 85 -10.61 -4.70 11.24
N ASP A 86 -11.18 -4.12 12.29
CA ASP A 86 -11.70 -4.86 13.46
C ASP A 86 -10.72 -5.91 14.02
N GLY A 87 -9.43 -5.58 14.03
CA GLY A 87 -8.37 -6.46 14.50
C GLY A 87 -7.90 -7.54 13.51
N THR A 88 -8.57 -7.69 12.37
CA THR A 88 -8.11 -8.54 11.26
C THR A 88 -7.16 -7.77 10.36
N GLU A 89 -6.03 -8.38 10.01
CA GLU A 89 -5.05 -7.78 9.10
C GLU A 89 -5.59 -7.71 7.68
N GLY A 90 -5.50 -6.54 7.04
CA GLY A 90 -6.06 -6.33 5.71
C GLY A 90 -5.63 -5.02 5.07
N ILE A 91 -5.47 -5.03 3.76
CA ILE A 91 -5.31 -3.81 2.97
C ILE A 91 -6.70 -3.26 2.68
N ILE A 92 -6.87 -1.95 2.84
CA ILE A 92 -8.11 -1.26 2.49
C ILE A 92 -7.84 -0.24 1.41
N MET A 93 -8.39 -0.52 0.24
CA MET A 93 -8.51 0.50 -0.81
C MET A 93 -9.55 1.52 -0.35
N LYS A 94 -9.22 2.81 -0.27
CA LYS A 94 -10.24 3.86 -0.31
C LYS A 94 -10.14 4.53 -1.68
N ARG A 95 -10.99 4.13 -2.62
CA ARG A 95 -11.09 4.83 -3.91
C ARG A 95 -11.88 6.12 -3.70
N GLU A 96 -11.36 7.26 -4.16
CA GLU A 96 -12.06 8.56 -4.09
C GLU A 96 -13.40 8.56 -4.86
N ILE A 97 -13.63 7.55 -5.71
CA ILE A 97 -14.85 7.39 -6.49
C ILE A 97 -15.76 6.36 -5.77
N ARG A 98 -16.61 6.88 -4.88
CA ARG A 98 -17.63 6.18 -4.05
C ARG A 98 -17.06 5.12 -3.11
N ASP A 99 -16.94 5.41 -1.81
CA ASP A 99 -16.88 4.49 -0.65
C ASP A 99 -16.63 2.99 -0.94
N ALA A 100 -15.63 2.70 -1.76
CA ALA A 100 -15.37 1.40 -2.32
C ALA A 100 -14.13 0.89 -1.62
N TYR A 101 -14.38 -0.07 -0.74
CA TYR A 101 -13.39 -0.76 0.04
C TYR A 101 -13.27 -2.16 -0.55
N ALA A 102 -12.04 -2.59 -0.86
CA ALA A 102 -11.75 -4.00 -0.97
C ALA A 102 -10.94 -4.41 0.24
N ILE A 103 -11.35 -5.52 0.85
CA ILE A 103 -10.59 -6.23 1.86
C ILE A 103 -9.74 -7.23 1.08
N MET A 104 -8.42 -7.09 1.09
CA MET A 104 -7.55 -8.14 0.56
C MET A 104 -7.67 -9.38 1.46
N GLU A 105 -7.69 -10.57 0.87
CA GLU A 105 -7.76 -11.80 1.66
C GLU A 105 -6.50 -11.95 2.53
N PRO A 106 -6.60 -12.57 3.72
CA PRO A 106 -5.48 -12.68 4.66
C PRO A 106 -4.17 -13.22 4.06
N LYS A 107 -4.26 -14.12 3.07
CA LYS A 107 -3.12 -14.69 2.34
C LYS A 107 -2.29 -13.65 1.57
N ASP A 108 -2.92 -12.60 1.06
CA ASP A 108 -2.24 -11.55 0.30
C ASP A 108 -1.61 -10.50 1.25
N TYR A 109 -2.10 -10.42 2.49
CA TYR A 109 -1.49 -9.65 3.57
C TYR A 109 -0.19 -10.29 4.07
N GLU A 110 -0.13 -11.62 4.22
CA GLU A 110 1.07 -12.32 4.68
C GLU A 110 2.30 -12.02 3.80
N TYR A 111 2.12 -11.98 2.48
CA TYR A 111 3.19 -11.60 1.54
C TYR A 111 3.67 -10.16 1.74
N MET A 112 2.75 -9.21 1.90
CA MET A 112 3.10 -7.81 2.18
C MET A 112 3.78 -7.63 3.53
N ASN A 113 3.36 -8.41 4.53
CA ASN A 113 3.97 -8.38 5.85
C ASN A 113 5.38 -8.99 5.82
N GLN A 114 5.60 -10.05 5.03
CA GLN A 114 6.93 -10.62 4.81
C GLN A 114 7.88 -9.60 4.16
N ILE A 115 7.46 -8.93 3.08
CA ILE A 115 8.25 -7.85 2.46
C ILE A 115 8.59 -6.77 3.49
N TYR A 116 7.63 -6.38 4.32
CA TYR A 116 7.83 -5.37 5.34
C TYR A 116 8.79 -5.83 6.46
N GLU A 117 8.68 -7.06 6.95
CA GLU A 117 9.59 -7.58 7.97
C GLU A 117 11.02 -7.69 7.44
N GLU A 118 11.21 -8.14 6.19
CA GLU A 118 12.52 -8.21 5.55
C GLU A 118 13.18 -6.84 5.38
N MET A 119 12.40 -5.78 5.13
CA MET A 119 12.92 -4.41 4.98
C MET A 119 13.07 -3.64 6.29
N SER A 120 12.35 -4.00 7.36
CA SER A 120 12.45 -3.36 8.68
C SER A 120 13.59 -3.89 9.56
N HIS A 121 14.25 -4.98 9.14
CA HIS A 121 15.45 -5.55 9.78
C HIS A 121 16.76 -5.23 9.04
N ARG A 122 16.72 -4.35 8.02
CA ARG A 122 17.89 -3.77 7.36
C ARG A 122 18.14 -2.35 7.85
#